data_AF-A0A183D8Q3-F1
#
_entry.id   AF-A0A183D8Q3-F1
#
_cell.length_a   1.000
_cell.length_b   1.000
_cell.length_c   1.000
_cell.angle_alpha   90.00
_cell.angle_beta   90.00
_cell.angle_gamma   90.00
#
_symmetry.space_group_name_H-M   'P 1'
#
loop_
_entity.id
_entity.type
_entity.pdbx_description
1 polymer ?
#
loop_
_entity_poly.entity_id
_entity_poly.type
_entity_poly.pdbx_seq_one_letter_code
_entity_poly.pdbx_strand_id
1 'polypeptide(L)'
;MVRFTFFFFQILKGSKDVSTAQISSVAYAFSFLCNLLDYVDALCRALCPSAMARELSEDVTLPNIVPKHIVTKQMASNTRTRALPLCTFAATGKRFAEQHWYNCFTCNMINGEGVCSVCAVNCHRGHDLAYSKYGSFFCDCGAKGCEALKSV
;
A
#
# COMPACT_ATOMS: atom_id res chain seq x y z
N MET A 1 -13.51 4.66 15.70
CA MET A 1 -14.65 3.96 15.04
C MET A 1 -16.01 4.26 15.68
N VAL A 2 -16.18 4.15 17.00
CA VAL A 2 -17.47 4.35 17.71
C VAL A 2 -18.21 5.66 17.33
N ARG A 3 -17.47 6.75 17.14
CA ARG A 3 -18.02 8.08 16.81
C ARG A 3 -18.60 8.18 15.39
N PHE A 4 -18.11 7.35 14.45
CA PHE A 4 -18.58 7.28 13.06
C PHE A 4 -19.82 6.41 12.94
N THR A 5 -19.86 5.29 13.68
CA THR A 5 -21.04 4.42 13.78
C THR A 5 -22.25 5.18 14.33
N PHE A 6 -22.05 6.05 15.31
CA PHE A 6 -23.10 6.88 15.91
C PHE A 6 -23.65 7.93 14.93
N PHE A 7 -22.77 8.56 14.15
CA PHE A 7 -23.16 9.59 13.17
C PHE A 7 -23.92 8.97 11.99
N PHE A 8 -23.48 7.81 11.51
CA PHE A 8 -24.16 7.05 10.47
C PHE A 8 -25.56 6.58 10.91
N PHE A 9 -25.70 6.15 12.18
CA PHE A 9 -27.00 5.82 12.77
C PHE A 9 -27.93 7.03 12.87
N GLN A 10 -27.40 8.24 13.12
CA GLN A 10 -28.19 9.48 13.14
C GLN A 10 -28.64 9.91 11.73
N ILE A 11 -27.78 9.76 10.71
CA ILE A 11 -28.14 10.05 9.31
C ILE A 11 -29.27 9.12 8.84
N LEU A 12 -29.19 7.82 9.13
CA LEU A 12 -30.22 6.86 8.71
C LEU A 12 -31.57 7.07 9.40
N LYS A 13 -31.59 7.56 10.66
CA LYS A 13 -32.81 7.91 11.39
C LYS A 13 -33.51 9.19 10.89
N GLY A 14 -32.85 10.01 10.06
CA GLY A 14 -33.41 11.25 9.52
C GLY A 14 -34.27 11.09 8.27
N SER A 15 -34.20 9.94 7.59
CA SER A 15 -34.94 9.64 6.36
C SER A 15 -36.33 9.06 6.66
N LYS A 16 -37.39 9.73 6.22
CA LYS A 16 -38.80 9.37 6.49
C LYS A 16 -39.26 8.03 5.88
N ASP A 17 -38.49 7.46 4.95
CA ASP A 17 -38.90 6.30 4.14
C ASP A 17 -38.10 5.00 4.39
N VAL A 18 -37.27 4.94 5.44
CA VAL A 18 -36.40 3.77 5.70
C VAL A 18 -36.93 2.96 6.88
N SER A 19 -37.31 1.70 6.63
CA SER A 19 -37.79 0.81 7.71
C SER A 19 -36.67 0.43 8.68
N THR A 20 -37.03 0.19 9.94
CA THR A 20 -36.09 -0.21 11.01
C THR A 20 -35.26 -1.46 10.66
N ALA A 21 -35.82 -2.37 9.85
CA ALA A 21 -35.13 -3.56 9.35
C ALA A 21 -34.06 -3.24 8.30
N GLN A 22 -34.27 -2.21 7.47
CA GLN A 22 -33.26 -1.74 6.51
C GLN A 22 -32.09 -1.06 7.24
N ILE A 23 -32.39 -0.26 8.28
CA ILE A 23 -31.37 0.37 9.12
C ILE A 23 -30.53 -0.67 9.84
N SER A 24 -31.15 -1.71 10.42
CA SER A 24 -30.42 -2.77 11.12
C SER A 24 -29.53 -3.57 10.17
N SER A 25 -30.04 -3.96 9.00
CA SER A 25 -29.26 -4.65 7.97
C SER A 25 -28.00 -3.87 7.56
N VAL A 26 -28.16 -2.58 7.27
CA VAL A 26 -27.04 -1.70 6.88
C VAL A 26 -26.05 -1.51 8.04
N ALA A 27 -26.54 -1.41 9.28
CA ALA A 27 -25.68 -1.33 10.47
C ALA A 27 -24.87 -2.62 10.71
N TYR A 28 -25.48 -3.79 10.50
CA TYR A 28 -24.78 -5.08 10.59
C TYR A 28 -23.72 -5.21 9.51
N ALA A 29 -24.04 -4.86 8.25
CA ALA A 29 -23.08 -4.89 7.15
C ALA A 29 -21.89 -3.96 7.43
N PHE A 30 -22.14 -2.76 7.94
CA PHE A 30 -21.08 -1.82 8.33
C PHE A 30 -20.22 -2.35 9.47
N SER A 31 -20.84 -2.94 10.49
CA SER A 31 -20.13 -3.54 11.64
C SER A 31 -19.26 -4.72 11.21
N PHE A 32 -19.78 -5.56 10.32
CA PHE A 32 -19.02 -6.67 9.73
C PHE A 32 -17.82 -6.16 8.94
N LEU A 33 -17.99 -5.14 8.10
CA LEU A 33 -16.88 -4.53 7.36
C LEU A 33 -15.82 -3.93 8.29
N CYS A 34 -16.25 -3.25 9.36
CA CYS A 34 -15.36 -2.73 10.39
C CYS A 34 -14.51 -3.83 11.03
N ASN A 35 -15.16 -4.90 11.50
CA ASN A 35 -14.45 -6.05 12.09
C ASN A 35 -13.48 -6.70 11.08
N LEU A 36 -13.86 -6.77 9.81
CA LEU A 36 -13.00 -7.30 8.76
C LEU A 36 -11.77 -6.41 8.54
N LEU A 37 -11.93 -5.09 8.54
CA LEU A 37 -10.83 -4.13 8.44
C LEU A 37 -9.90 -4.22 9.66
N ASP A 38 -10.45 -4.34 10.86
CA ASP A 38 -9.68 -4.51 12.10
C ASP A 38 -8.89 -5.83 12.08
N TYR A 39 -9.51 -6.91 11.60
CA TYR A 39 -8.84 -8.20 11.44
C TYR A 39 -7.68 -8.12 10.43
N VAL A 40 -7.89 -7.45 9.29
CA VAL A 40 -6.84 -7.24 8.29
C VAL A 40 -5.70 -6.39 8.87
N ASP A 41 -5.98 -5.32 9.61
CA ASP A 41 -4.95 -4.51 10.28
C ASP A 41 -4.14 -5.34 11.28
N ALA A 42 -4.82 -6.14 12.11
CA ALA A 42 -4.18 -7.04 13.06
C ALA A 42 -3.30 -8.08 12.35
N LEU A 43 -3.77 -8.64 11.24
CA LEU A 43 -3.00 -9.58 10.43
C LEU A 43 -1.77 -8.91 9.79
N CYS A 44 -1.92 -7.70 9.26
CA CYS A 44 -0.81 -6.91 8.74
C CYS A 44 0.25 -6.63 9.82
N ARG A 45 -0.16 -6.29 11.05
CA ARG A 45 0.76 -6.11 12.19
C ARG A 45 1.46 -7.41 12.58
N ALA A 46 0.74 -8.53 12.57
CA ALA A 46 1.30 -9.83 12.93
C ALA A 46 2.30 -10.35 11.88
N LEU A 47 2.03 -10.09 10.60
CA LEU A 47 2.90 -10.49 9.49
C LEU A 47 4.08 -9.54 9.25
N CYS A 48 4.04 -8.32 9.80
CA CYS A 48 5.16 -7.39 9.81
C CYS A 48 5.82 -7.36 11.19
N PRO A 49 6.81 -8.22 11.48
CA PRO A 49 7.55 -8.14 12.73
C PRO A 49 8.37 -6.84 12.76
N SER A 50 7.82 -5.85 13.48
CA SER A 50 8.49 -4.68 14.06
C SER A 50 9.24 -3.72 13.11
N ALA A 51 8.57 -2.61 12.78
CA ALA A 51 9.21 -1.29 12.79
C ALA A 51 8.43 -0.37 13.75
N MET A 52 9.03 -0.18 14.94
CA MET A 52 8.87 0.98 15.82
C MET A 52 7.56 1.07 16.65
N ALA A 53 7.65 0.52 17.85
CA ALA A 53 7.11 1.22 19.02
C ALA A 53 7.74 2.62 19.13
N ARG A 54 7.01 3.54 19.78
CA ARG A 54 7.32 4.92 20.21
C ARG A 54 6.58 6.00 19.40
N GLU A 55 5.99 7.01 20.00
CA GLU A 55 5.47 7.28 21.34
C GLU A 55 4.60 8.53 21.15
N LEU A 56 3.51 8.63 21.90
CA LEU A 56 2.62 9.77 21.90
C LEU A 56 3.34 10.97 22.53
N SER A 57 3.57 12.05 21.77
CA SER A 57 3.67 13.39 22.36
C SER A 57 3.30 14.45 21.34
N GLU A 58 2.40 15.29 21.81
CA GLU A 58 1.86 16.50 21.24
C GLU A 58 2.99 17.52 21.05
N ASP A 59 3.00 18.28 19.94
CA ASP A 59 2.73 19.71 20.05
C ASP A 59 2.53 20.37 18.68
N VAL A 60 1.58 21.29 18.64
CA VAL A 60 1.17 22.12 17.51
C VAL A 60 1.82 23.48 17.69
N THR A 61 2.72 23.92 16.80
CA THR A 61 2.92 25.36 16.55
C THR A 61 3.50 25.63 15.14
N LEU A 62 2.72 26.36 14.33
CA LEU A 62 3.17 27.23 13.23
C LEU A 62 3.10 28.68 13.76
N PRO A 63 3.60 29.72 13.06
CA PRO A 63 4.51 29.78 11.90
C PRO A 63 5.69 30.75 12.16
N ASN A 64 6.70 30.83 11.28
CA ASN A 64 7.25 32.13 10.87
C ASN A 64 8.16 32.06 9.62
N ILE A 65 8.02 33.13 8.85
CA ILE A 65 8.53 33.43 7.51
C ILE A 65 9.88 34.15 7.61
N VAL A 66 10.94 33.75 6.89
CA VAL A 66 11.94 34.63 6.22
C VAL A 66 12.68 33.87 5.08
N PRO A 67 13.01 34.49 3.92
CA PRO A 67 13.61 33.83 2.75
C PRO A 67 15.14 34.03 2.53
N LYS A 68 15.68 33.09 1.75
CA LYS A 68 16.81 33.11 0.77
C LYS A 68 18.26 33.35 1.24
N HIS A 69 19.07 32.33 0.92
CA HIS A 69 20.49 32.36 0.55
C HIS A 69 21.57 32.23 1.63
N ILE A 70 21.58 31.10 2.35
CA ILE A 70 22.79 30.57 3.01
C ILE A 70 22.81 29.05 2.83
N VAL A 71 23.91 28.53 2.29
CA VAL A 71 24.19 27.09 2.19
C VAL A 71 24.37 26.54 3.60
N THR A 72 23.42 25.71 4.03
CA THR A 72 23.59 24.85 5.20
C THR A 72 23.01 23.49 4.87
N LYS A 73 23.92 22.52 4.73
CA LYS A 73 23.76 21.08 4.94
C LYS A 73 22.34 20.69 5.37
N GLN A 74 21.46 20.42 4.39
CA GLN A 74 20.10 20.00 4.70
C GLN A 74 20.09 18.52 5.08
N MET A 75 20.04 18.30 6.40
CA MET A 75 19.21 17.24 6.96
C MET A 75 17.77 17.54 6.51
N ALA A 76 17.24 16.77 5.55
CA ALA A 76 15.87 16.91 5.04
C ALA A 76 15.11 15.65 5.43
N SER A 77 14.19 15.74 6.39
CA SER A 77 12.78 16.10 6.21
C SER A 77 11.93 14.83 6.27
N ASN A 78 11.44 14.52 7.48
CA ASN A 78 10.53 13.39 7.73
C ASN A 78 9.12 13.74 7.23
N THR A 79 8.99 13.98 5.92
CA THR A 79 7.73 13.75 5.23
C THR A 79 7.58 12.24 5.23
N ARG A 80 6.63 11.68 6.01
CA ARG A 80 6.31 10.25 5.93
C ARG A 80 5.60 9.96 4.61
N THR A 81 6.33 10.12 3.51
CA THR A 81 6.02 9.49 2.24
C THR A 81 6.16 8.00 2.51
N ARG A 82 5.03 7.27 2.60
CA ARG A 82 5.08 5.81 2.57
C ARG A 82 5.74 5.44 1.26
N ALA A 83 7.03 5.10 1.29
CA ALA A 83 7.75 4.66 0.11
C ALA A 83 7.04 3.41 -0.40
N LEU A 84 6.40 3.50 -1.57
CA LEU A 84 5.82 2.34 -2.22
C LEU A 84 6.96 1.35 -2.49
N PRO A 85 6.74 0.04 -2.25
CA PRO A 85 7.76 -0.95 -2.51
C PRO A 85 8.13 -0.88 -4.00
N LEU A 86 9.40 -0.67 -4.29
CA LEU A 86 9.94 -0.57 -5.64
C LEU A 86 10.21 -1.97 -6.22
N CYS A 87 10.30 -2.04 -7.55
CA CYS A 87 10.77 -3.26 -8.22
C CYS A 87 12.16 -3.63 -7.66
N THR A 88 12.36 -4.91 -7.33
CA THR A 88 13.64 -5.40 -6.81
C THR A 88 14.82 -5.11 -7.75
N PHE A 89 14.57 -5.10 -9.07
CA PHE A 89 15.57 -4.74 -10.08
C PHE A 89 16.14 -3.32 -9.89
N ALA A 90 15.39 -2.39 -9.30
CA ALA A 90 15.89 -1.05 -9.00
C ALA A 90 17.09 -1.08 -8.03
N ALA A 91 17.09 -2.03 -7.09
CA ALA A 91 18.16 -2.20 -6.12
C ALA A 91 19.25 -3.18 -6.59
N THR A 92 18.85 -4.27 -7.29
CA THR A 92 19.78 -5.37 -7.61
C THR A 92 20.28 -5.37 -9.05
N GLY A 93 19.63 -4.63 -9.95
CA GLY A 93 19.84 -4.75 -11.40
C GLY A 93 19.71 -6.21 -11.86
N LYS A 94 20.63 -6.65 -12.72
CA LYS A 94 20.69 -8.03 -13.24
C LYS A 94 21.24 -9.07 -12.26
N ARG A 95 21.45 -8.70 -10.99
CA ARG A 95 21.84 -9.67 -9.95
C ARG A 95 20.61 -10.43 -9.48
N PHE A 96 20.75 -11.74 -9.38
CA PHE A 96 19.67 -12.63 -8.94
C PHE A 96 19.37 -12.35 -7.45
N ALA A 97 18.09 -12.33 -7.11
CA ALA A 97 17.60 -12.18 -5.76
C ALA A 97 16.50 -13.21 -5.51
N GLU A 98 16.45 -13.74 -4.28
CA GLU A 98 15.34 -14.57 -3.83
C GLU A 98 14.08 -13.72 -3.71
N GLN A 99 13.09 -13.99 -4.55
CA GLN A 99 11.81 -13.27 -4.56
C GLN A 99 10.72 -14.13 -5.22
N HIS A 100 9.46 -13.71 -5.07
CA HIS A 100 8.35 -14.36 -5.76
C HIS A 100 8.37 -14.06 -7.26
N TRP A 101 8.27 -15.12 -8.05
CA TRP A 101 8.28 -15.13 -9.51
C TRP A 101 6.87 -15.30 -10.06
N TYR A 102 6.44 -14.38 -10.93
CA TYR A 102 5.21 -14.48 -11.71
C TYR A 102 5.51 -14.48 -13.21
N ASN A 103 4.88 -15.39 -13.93
CA ASN A 103 4.88 -15.38 -15.39
C ASN A 103 3.77 -14.46 -15.88
N CYS A 104 4.01 -13.69 -16.94
CA CYS A 104 2.99 -12.87 -17.58
C CYS A 104 2.79 -13.34 -19.02
N PHE A 105 1.66 -14.01 -19.26
CA PHE A 105 1.34 -14.55 -20.59
C PHE A 105 1.01 -13.44 -21.59
N THR A 106 0.34 -12.38 -21.15
CA THR A 106 0.04 -11.19 -21.98
C THR A 106 1.31 -10.52 -22.50
N CYS A 107 2.37 -10.43 -21.68
CA CYS A 107 3.65 -9.84 -22.08
C CYS A 107 4.64 -10.85 -22.65
N ASN A 108 4.24 -12.12 -22.79
CA ASN A 108 5.11 -13.23 -23.17
C ASN A 108 6.38 -13.34 -22.30
N MET A 109 6.29 -12.96 -21.02
CA MET A 109 7.35 -13.18 -20.00
C MET A 109 7.15 -14.57 -19.40
N ILE A 110 7.56 -15.55 -20.19
CA ILE A 110 7.47 -16.99 -19.92
C ILE A 110 8.85 -17.62 -20.19
N ASN A 111 9.02 -18.90 -19.84
CA ASN A 111 10.24 -19.67 -20.18
C ASN A 111 11.56 -19.08 -19.65
N GLY A 112 11.62 -18.81 -18.34
CA GLY A 112 12.83 -18.28 -17.71
C GLY A 112 12.85 -16.75 -17.59
N GLU A 113 11.82 -16.08 -18.08
CA GLU A 113 11.54 -14.68 -17.79
C GLU A 113 10.35 -14.55 -16.84
N GLY A 114 10.39 -13.55 -15.97
CA GLY A 114 9.36 -13.34 -14.97
C GLY A 114 9.39 -11.97 -14.31
N VAL A 115 8.33 -11.68 -13.57
CA VAL A 115 8.15 -10.42 -12.85
C VAL A 115 8.05 -10.66 -11.35
N CYS A 116 8.61 -9.75 -10.56
CA CYS A 116 8.48 -9.76 -9.10
C CYS A 116 7.05 -9.39 -8.66
N SER A 117 6.68 -9.67 -7.41
CA SER A 117 5.35 -9.32 -6.84
C SER A 117 4.97 -7.85 -7.05
N VAL A 118 5.93 -6.93 -6.90
CA VAL A 118 5.68 -5.49 -7.09
C VAL A 118 5.27 -5.20 -8.54
N CYS A 119 6.00 -5.74 -9.51
CA CYS A 119 5.68 -5.56 -10.93
C CYS A 119 4.39 -6.27 -11.32
N ALA A 120 4.08 -7.44 -10.76
CA ALA A 120 2.81 -8.13 -10.99
C ALA A 120 1.60 -7.25 -10.64
N VAL A 121 1.67 -6.49 -9.55
CA VAL A 121 0.57 -5.64 -9.06
C VAL A 121 0.57 -4.23 -9.66
N ASN A 122 1.74 -3.71 -10.04
CA ASN A 122 1.89 -2.32 -10.49
C ASN A 122 2.01 -2.19 -12.01
N CYS A 123 2.95 -2.91 -12.65
CA CYS A 123 3.21 -2.82 -14.09
C CYS A 123 2.28 -3.78 -14.89
N HIS A 124 1.95 -4.94 -14.33
CA HIS A 124 1.20 -6.00 -15.02
C HIS A 124 -0.22 -6.18 -14.46
N ARG A 125 -0.78 -5.11 -13.86
CA ARG A 125 -2.15 -5.12 -13.35
C ARG A 125 -3.13 -5.38 -14.49
N GLY A 126 -3.98 -6.40 -14.32
CA GLY A 126 -4.99 -6.76 -15.32
C GLY A 126 -4.47 -7.60 -16.48
N HIS A 127 -3.19 -8.01 -16.45
CA HIS A 127 -2.67 -9.00 -17.39
C HIS A 127 -2.95 -10.42 -16.90
N ASP A 128 -2.84 -11.37 -17.82
CA ASP A 128 -2.87 -12.79 -17.49
C ASP A 128 -1.54 -13.19 -16.84
N LEU A 129 -1.59 -13.39 -15.51
CA LEU A 129 -0.46 -13.67 -14.64
C LEU A 129 -0.67 -15.03 -13.96
N ALA A 130 0.39 -15.83 -13.92
CA ALA A 130 0.45 -17.02 -13.06
C ALA A 130 1.64 -16.98 -12.12
N TYR A 131 1.42 -17.36 -10.87
CA TYR A 131 2.51 -17.61 -9.94
C TYR A 131 3.36 -18.79 -10.43
N SER A 132 4.68 -18.65 -10.41
CA SER A 132 5.60 -19.73 -10.79
C SER A 132 6.23 -20.36 -9.55
N LYS A 133 7.05 -19.61 -8.81
CA LYS A 133 7.78 -20.10 -7.63
C LYS A 133 8.30 -18.95 -6.77
N TYR A 134 8.80 -19.28 -5.59
CA TYR A 134 9.75 -18.42 -4.88
C TYR A 134 11.16 -18.92 -5.20
N GLY A 135 12.05 -18.04 -5.65
CA GLY A 135 13.41 -18.44 -6.00
C GLY A 135 14.28 -17.31 -6.53
N SER A 136 15.52 -17.66 -6.88
CA SER A 136 16.51 -16.73 -7.40
C SER A 136 16.26 -16.30 -8.85
N PHE A 137 16.00 -15.01 -9.06
CA PHE A 137 15.99 -14.36 -10.37
C PHE A 137 16.07 -12.83 -10.24
N PHE A 138 16.30 -12.11 -11.33
CA PHE A 138 16.08 -10.66 -11.40
C PHE A 138 14.77 -10.37 -12.14
N CYS A 139 14.07 -9.30 -11.78
CA CYS A 139 12.79 -8.98 -12.42
C CYS A 139 13.00 -8.48 -13.87
N ASP A 140 12.50 -9.22 -14.86
CA ASP A 140 12.66 -8.89 -16.29
C ASP A 140 11.89 -7.64 -16.70
N CYS A 141 10.82 -7.29 -15.97
CA CYS A 141 10.12 -6.02 -16.11
C CYS A 141 11.07 -4.82 -15.93
N GLY A 142 12.00 -4.90 -14.97
CA GLY A 142 13.01 -3.87 -14.74
C GLY A 142 14.13 -3.88 -15.78
N ALA A 143 14.49 -5.06 -16.31
CA ALA A 143 15.52 -5.21 -17.33
C ALA A 143 15.10 -4.72 -18.73
N LYS A 144 13.80 -4.83 -19.04
CA LYS A 144 13.21 -4.48 -20.34
C LYS A 144 12.59 -3.07 -20.37
N GLY A 145 12.51 -2.41 -19.22
CA GLY A 145 11.95 -1.06 -19.04
C GLY A 145 10.46 -1.08 -18.71
N CYS A 146 10.11 -0.64 -17.49
CA CYS A 146 8.75 -0.30 -17.05
C CYS A 146 8.77 1.11 -16.43
N GLU A 147 7.64 1.84 -16.53
CA GLU A 147 7.47 3.21 -16.02
C GLU A 147 7.78 3.39 -14.53
N ALA A 148 7.77 2.30 -13.74
CA ALA A 148 8.08 2.31 -12.31
C ALA A 148 9.57 2.59 -11.96
N LEU A 149 10.49 2.53 -12.93
CA LEU A 149 11.90 2.92 -12.71
C LEU A 149 12.15 4.43 -12.86
N LYS A 150 11.15 5.19 -13.32
CA LYS A 150 11.24 6.65 -13.35
C LYS A 150 10.97 7.18 -11.94
N SER A 151 11.96 7.02 -11.07
CA SER A 151 12.07 7.89 -9.90
C SER A 151 12.27 9.32 -10.41
N VAL A 152 11.27 10.17 -10.20
CA VAL A 152 11.37 11.63 -10.34
C VAL A 152 12.30 12.16 -9.26
#